data_AF-N6U921-F1
#
_entry.id   AF-N6U921-F1
#
_cell.length_a   1.000
_cell.length_b   1.000
_cell.length_c   1.000
_cell.angle_alpha   90.00
_cell.angle_beta   90.00
_cell.angle_gamma   90.00
#
_symmetry.space_group_name_H-M   'P 1'
#
loop_
_entity.id
_entity.type
_entity.pdbx_description
1 polymer ?
#
loop_
_entity_poly.entity_id
_entity_poly.type
_entity_poly.pdbx_seq_one_letter_code
_entity_poly.pdbx_strand_id
1 'polypeptide(L)'
;MGVTSRGFVGLVLLFFTFTVGRADNSFMKNAKISSRIVQTRYGRLQGLLVPMDPQRFLKPIEVRLKNWAINCFFQVFLGVPYATPPVQSNRFSPTRTPSPWDGVRVSDKMGPVCPQRLPNISNETAALERMPKGRLEYLKRLLPLLKNQSEDCLYLNIFSPTQGRSQRLFPALNTLPCRKGLNNIWRDS
;
A
#
# COMPACT_ATOMS: atom_id res chain seq x y z
N MET A 1 -49.60 -34.32 41.10
CA MET A 1 -48.14 -34.19 40.90
C MET A 1 -47.84 -34.58 39.46
N GLY A 2 -47.40 -33.63 38.63
CA GLY A 2 -47.16 -33.87 37.21
C GLY A 2 -46.64 -32.60 36.56
N VAL A 3 -45.35 -32.32 36.77
CA VAL A 3 -44.67 -31.14 36.24
C VAL A 3 -44.33 -31.39 34.77
N THR A 4 -44.91 -30.61 33.88
CA THR A 4 -44.61 -30.61 32.44
C THR A 4 -43.26 -29.93 32.19
N SER A 5 -42.28 -30.73 31.76
CA SER A 5 -40.97 -30.33 31.26
C SER A 5 -41.09 -29.45 30.02
N ARG A 6 -40.60 -28.20 30.09
CA ARG A 6 -40.41 -27.32 28.93
C ARG A 6 -38.96 -27.47 28.46
N GLY A 7 -38.77 -28.13 27.32
CA GLY A 7 -37.48 -28.25 26.64
C GLY A 7 -37.02 -26.89 26.12
N PHE A 8 -35.88 -26.42 26.62
CA PHE A 8 -35.21 -25.20 26.20
C PHE A 8 -34.21 -25.56 25.08
N VAL A 9 -34.60 -25.37 23.82
CA VAL A 9 -33.71 -25.55 22.67
C VAL A 9 -32.83 -24.30 22.56
N GLY A 10 -31.63 -24.37 23.14
CA GLY A 10 -30.62 -23.31 23.07
C GLY A 10 -30.05 -23.19 21.66
N LEU A 11 -30.40 -22.11 20.96
CA LEU A 11 -29.84 -21.72 19.67
C LEU A 11 -28.41 -21.17 19.89
N VAL A 12 -27.40 -22.00 19.65
CA VAL A 12 -25.98 -21.58 19.69
C VAL A 12 -25.69 -20.75 18.43
N LEU A 13 -25.77 -19.42 18.56
CA LEU A 13 -25.29 -18.47 17.56
C LEU A 13 -23.76 -18.49 17.54
N LEU A 14 -23.20 -19.32 16.66
CA LEU A 14 -21.79 -19.30 16.28
C LEU A 14 -21.47 -17.98 15.57
N PHE A 15 -21.03 -16.98 16.33
CA PHE A 15 -20.39 -15.79 15.78
C PHE A 15 -19.04 -16.20 15.16
N PHE A 16 -19.06 -16.55 13.88
CA PHE A 16 -17.85 -16.58 13.06
C PHE A 16 -17.32 -15.15 12.95
N THR A 17 -16.43 -14.76 13.86
CA THR A 17 -15.60 -13.58 13.66
C THR A 17 -14.63 -13.90 12.53
N PHE A 18 -14.99 -13.49 11.31
CA PHE A 18 -14.07 -13.45 10.18
C PHE A 18 -12.94 -12.48 10.54
N THR A 19 -11.84 -12.99 11.10
CA THR A 19 -10.58 -12.26 11.15
C THR A 19 -10.05 -12.21 9.72
N VAL A 20 -10.36 -11.12 9.01
CA VAL A 20 -9.74 -10.81 7.73
C VAL A 20 -8.23 -10.75 7.96
N GLY A 21 -7.52 -11.75 7.44
CA GLY A 21 -6.06 -11.81 7.47
C GLY A 21 -5.47 -10.56 6.84
N ARG A 22 -4.78 -9.75 7.65
CA ARG A 22 -3.97 -8.63 7.17
C ARG A 22 -2.86 -9.22 6.28
N ALA A 23 -2.76 -8.74 5.05
CA ALA A 23 -1.58 -8.99 4.23
C ALA A 23 -0.38 -8.33 4.93
N ASP A 24 0.46 -9.15 5.58
CA ASP A 24 1.57 -8.69 6.41
C ASP A 24 2.71 -8.13 5.54
N ASN A 25 2.63 -6.84 5.22
CA ASN A 25 3.78 -6.07 4.80
C ASN A 25 4.69 -5.83 6.02
N SER A 26 5.78 -6.60 6.12
CA SER A 26 6.76 -6.51 7.23
C SER A 26 7.25 -5.09 7.54
N PHE A 27 7.25 -4.19 6.55
CA PHE A 27 7.64 -2.78 6.69
C PHE A 27 6.68 -1.96 7.57
N MET A 28 5.39 -2.31 7.59
CA MET A 28 4.35 -1.55 8.28
C MET A 28 4.03 -2.12 9.67
N LYS A 29 4.73 -3.16 10.12
CA LYS A 29 4.39 -3.94 11.32
C LYS A 29 4.37 -3.09 12.62
N ASN A 30 5.11 -1.99 12.63
CA ASN A 30 5.19 -1.03 13.76
C ASN A 30 4.69 0.38 13.39
N ALA A 31 3.95 0.52 12.29
CA ALA A 31 3.42 1.81 11.86
C ALA A 31 2.33 2.29 12.85
N LYS A 32 2.42 3.56 13.27
CA LYS A 32 1.40 4.21 14.11
C LYS A 32 0.68 5.28 13.32
N ILE A 33 -0.58 5.56 13.65
CA ILE A 33 -1.28 6.71 13.07
C ILE A 33 -0.55 7.98 13.48
N SER A 34 -0.20 8.81 12.50
CA SER A 34 0.48 10.08 12.76
C SER A 34 -0.51 11.11 13.29
N SER A 35 -0.12 11.86 14.30
CA SER A 35 -0.87 13.04 14.76
C SER A 35 -0.77 14.21 13.78
N ARG A 36 0.22 14.19 12.87
CA ARG A 36 0.41 15.25 11.88
C ARG A 36 -0.61 15.13 10.76
N ILE A 37 -1.44 16.16 10.62
CA ILE A 37 -2.36 16.34 9.50
C ILE A 37 -1.69 17.26 8.47
N VAL A 38 -1.70 16.86 7.21
CA VAL A 38 -1.16 17.64 6.09
C VAL A 38 -2.32 18.18 5.26
N GLN A 39 -2.37 19.51 5.10
CA GLN A 39 -3.31 20.16 4.21
C GLN A 39 -2.82 20.05 2.76
N THR A 40 -3.68 19.54 1.88
CA THR A 40 -3.46 19.58 0.42
C THR A 40 -4.46 20.53 -0.24
N ARG A 41 -4.32 20.75 -1.55
CA ARG A 41 -5.29 21.52 -2.34
C ARG A 41 -6.67 20.86 -2.39
N TYR A 42 -6.76 19.55 -2.22
CA TYR A 42 -7.99 18.77 -2.36
C TYR A 42 -8.63 18.40 -1.01
N GLY A 43 -7.87 18.51 0.09
CA GLY A 43 -8.37 18.19 1.42
C GLY A 43 -7.26 17.86 2.42
N ARG A 44 -7.64 17.56 3.67
CA ARG A 44 -6.70 17.18 4.73
C ARG A 44 -6.37 15.70 4.67
N LEU A 45 -5.10 15.36 4.86
CA LEU A 45 -4.58 14.00 4.89
C LEU A 45 -3.95 13.68 6.23
N GLN A 46 -4.21 12.47 6.71
CA GLN A 46 -3.54 11.89 7.87
C GLN A 46 -2.85 10.60 7.45
N GLY A 47 -1.56 10.49 7.75
CA GLY A 47 -0.75 9.33 7.36
C GLY A 47 -0.32 8.48 8.55
N LEU A 48 0.68 7.64 8.30
CA LEU A 48 1.31 6.76 9.26
C LEU A 48 2.73 7.24 9.57
N LEU A 49 3.12 7.14 10.84
CA LEU A 49 4.49 7.30 11.28
C LEU A 49 5.14 5.92 11.38
N VAL A 50 6.15 5.68 10.57
CA VAL A 50 6.88 4.41 10.52
C VAL A 50 8.26 4.62 11.13
N PRO A 51 8.61 3.93 12.23
CA PRO A 51 9.96 4.01 12.79
C PRO A 51 10.96 3.37 11.83
N MET A 52 12.12 4.00 11.64
CA MET A 52 13.25 3.33 10.99
C MET A 52 13.81 2.29 11.95
N ASP A 53 13.88 1.02 11.53
CA ASP A 53 14.61 -0.01 12.27
C ASP A 53 16.10 0.11 11.94
N PRO A 54 16.95 0.53 12.89
CA PRO A 54 18.38 0.74 12.65
C PRO A 54 19.11 -0.55 12.26
N GLN A 55 18.62 -1.71 12.70
CA GLN A 55 19.29 -3.00 12.51
C GLN A 55 19.16 -3.52 11.07
N ARG A 56 18.13 -3.09 10.33
CA ARG A 56 17.85 -3.59 8.98
C ARG A 56 18.68 -2.89 7.89
N PHE A 57 19.18 -1.67 8.17
CA PHE A 57 19.80 -0.82 7.15
C PHE A 57 21.25 -0.42 7.45
N LEU A 58 21.71 -0.53 8.71
CA LEU A 58 23.08 -0.22 9.08
C LEU A 58 23.85 -1.53 9.34
N LYS A 59 24.87 -1.80 8.52
CA LYS A 59 25.98 -2.69 8.93
C LYS A 59 26.61 -2.13 10.22
N PRO A 60 27.33 -2.91 11.04
CA PRO A 60 27.84 -2.43 12.33
C PRO A 60 28.89 -1.34 12.10
N ILE A 61 28.44 -0.10 12.00
CA ILE A 61 29.26 1.11 11.96
C ILE A 61 28.92 1.89 13.23
N GLU A 62 29.99 2.45 13.79
CA GLU A 62 30.20 3.14 15.06
C GLU A 62 28.97 3.65 15.82
N VAL A 63 29.05 3.46 17.14
CA VAL A 63 28.11 3.84 18.21
C VAL A 63 27.57 5.28 18.07
N ARG A 64 28.31 6.19 17.42
CA ARG A 64 27.89 7.58 17.17
C ARG A 64 26.74 7.71 16.16
N LEU A 65 26.60 6.80 15.18
CA LEU A 65 25.48 6.75 14.24
C LEU A 65 24.22 6.09 14.84
N LYS A 66 24.37 5.24 15.86
CA LYS A 66 23.24 4.60 16.54
C LYS A 66 22.31 5.63 17.21
N ASN A 67 22.87 6.67 17.85
CA ASN A 67 22.05 7.69 18.52
C ASN A 67 21.26 8.62 17.58
N TRP A 68 21.73 8.81 16.34
CA TRP A 68 21.02 9.60 15.32
C TRP A 68 19.92 8.78 14.60
N ALA A 69 20.15 7.47 14.43
CA ALA A 69 19.19 6.56 13.81
C ALA A 69 17.93 6.30 14.69
N ILE A 70 18.06 6.43 16.01
CA ILE A 70 16.98 6.09 16.98
C ILE A 70 15.77 7.05 16.89
N ASN A 71 15.92 8.26 16.34
CA ASN A 71 14.84 9.26 16.25
C ASN A 71 14.41 9.59 14.81
N CYS A 72 14.80 8.79 13.82
CA CYS A 72 14.37 8.98 12.44
C CYS A 72 13.11 8.17 12.14
N PHE A 73 12.06 8.87 11.72
CA PHE A 73 10.79 8.27 11.33
C PHE A 73 10.48 8.63 9.88
N PHE A 74 9.73 7.79 9.18
CA PHE A 74 9.07 8.17 7.94
C PHE A 74 7.63 8.56 8.21
N GLN A 75 7.23 9.70 7.67
CA GLN A 75 5.83 10.01 7.46
C GLN A 75 5.40 9.38 6.14
N VAL A 76 4.47 8.44 6.21
CA VAL A 76 3.98 7.67 5.08
C VAL A 76 2.51 7.99 4.84
N PHE A 77 2.14 8.23 3.59
CA PHE A 77 0.74 8.37 3.16
C PHE A 77 0.48 7.34 2.06
N LEU A 78 -0.47 6.44 2.28
CA LEU A 78 -0.81 5.37 1.34
C LEU A 78 -2.19 5.63 0.71
N GLY A 79 -2.32 5.33 -0.58
CA GLY A 79 -3.63 5.38 -1.25
C GLY A 79 -4.19 6.80 -1.40
N VAL A 80 -3.32 7.79 -1.63
CA VAL A 80 -3.73 9.19 -1.83
C VAL A 80 -4.21 9.36 -3.28
N PRO A 81 -5.46 9.79 -3.52
CA PRO A 81 -5.96 10.00 -4.89
C PRO A 81 -5.28 11.21 -5.51
N TYR A 82 -4.76 11.04 -6.73
CA TYR A 82 -4.13 12.15 -7.47
C TYR A 82 -4.89 12.57 -8.72
N ALA A 83 -5.88 11.77 -9.14
CA ALA A 83 -6.73 12.04 -10.29
C ALA A 83 -8.12 11.41 -10.09
N THR A 84 -9.10 11.90 -10.85
CA THR A 84 -10.44 11.29 -10.92
C THR A 84 -10.36 9.91 -11.60
N PRO A 85 -11.03 8.87 -11.07
CA PRO A 85 -10.95 7.53 -11.63
C PRO A 85 -11.45 7.47 -13.09
N PRO A 86 -10.75 6.73 -13.98
CA PRO A 86 -11.09 6.60 -15.40
C PRO A 86 -12.19 5.54 -15.61
N VAL A 87 -13.25 5.59 -14.79
CA VAL A 87 -14.38 4.66 -14.85
C VAL A 87 -15.48 5.20 -15.74
N GLN A 88 -16.26 4.30 -16.35
CA GLN A 88 -17.46 4.62 -17.14
C GLN A 88 -17.18 5.67 -18.23
N SER A 89 -17.84 6.83 -18.19
CA SER A 89 -17.71 7.93 -19.15
C SER A 89 -16.32 8.55 -19.18
N ASN A 90 -15.51 8.37 -18.13
CA ASN A 90 -14.14 8.87 -18.08
C ASN A 90 -13.14 7.89 -18.73
N ARG A 91 -13.59 6.71 -19.16
CA ARG A 91 -12.70 5.75 -19.83
C ARG A 91 -12.17 6.36 -21.13
N PHE A 92 -10.87 6.21 -21.37
CA PHE A 92 -10.16 6.75 -22.54
C PHE A 92 -10.15 8.28 -22.63
N SER A 93 -10.66 8.99 -21.63
CA SER A 93 -10.48 10.43 -21.50
C SER A 93 -9.18 10.77 -20.77
N PRO A 94 -8.60 11.96 -21.00
CA PRO A 94 -7.50 12.46 -20.18
C PRO A 94 -7.85 12.49 -18.70
N THR A 95 -6.86 12.25 -17.84
CA THR A 95 -7.07 12.29 -16.39
C THR A 95 -7.43 13.71 -15.95
N ARG A 96 -8.36 13.81 -15.00
CA ARG A 96 -8.81 15.07 -14.40
C ARG A 96 -8.36 15.16 -12.96
N THR A 97 -8.32 16.37 -12.40
CA THR A 97 -8.06 16.58 -10.98
C THR A 97 -9.06 15.77 -10.13
N PRO A 98 -8.62 15.24 -8.97
CA PRO A 98 -9.52 14.51 -8.08
C PRO A 98 -10.53 15.49 -7.47
N SER A 99 -11.71 14.96 -7.12
CA SER A 99 -12.69 15.72 -6.36
C SER A 99 -12.13 16.02 -4.96
N PRO A 100 -12.33 17.25 -4.43
CA PRO A 100 -11.96 17.53 -3.06
C PRO A 100 -12.79 16.68 -2.09
N TRP A 101 -12.27 16.45 -0.90
CA TRP A 101 -12.96 15.72 0.16
C TRP A 101 -13.06 16.55 1.44
N ASP A 102 -14.17 16.37 2.14
CA ASP A 102 -14.40 17.00 3.43
C ASP A 102 -13.71 16.23 4.57
N GLY A 103 -13.47 16.92 5.68
CA GLY A 103 -12.88 16.30 6.87
C GLY A 103 -11.39 16.00 6.72
N VAL A 104 -10.96 14.87 7.30
CA VAL A 104 -9.58 14.37 7.26
C VAL A 104 -9.59 12.96 6.70
N ARG A 105 -8.89 12.73 5.58
CA ARG A 105 -8.77 11.41 4.97
C ARG A 105 -7.58 10.66 5.58
N VAL A 106 -7.86 9.51 6.18
CA VAL A 106 -6.85 8.58 6.69
C VAL A 106 -6.25 7.81 5.51
N SER A 107 -4.94 7.91 5.34
CA SER A 107 -4.15 7.35 4.23
C SER A 107 -3.21 6.27 4.75
N ASP A 108 -3.79 5.20 5.31
CA ASP A 108 -3.10 4.11 6.01
C ASP A 108 -3.06 2.80 5.21
N LYS A 109 -3.77 2.72 4.08
CA LYS A 109 -3.90 1.54 3.24
C LYS A 109 -3.51 1.83 1.80
N MET A 110 -2.92 0.84 1.15
CA MET A 110 -2.64 0.92 -0.29
C MET A 110 -3.96 0.91 -1.07
N GLY A 111 -4.04 1.76 -2.10
CA GLY A 111 -5.11 1.70 -3.08
C GLY A 111 -5.03 0.42 -3.93
N PRO A 112 -6.11 0.07 -4.66
CA PRO A 112 -6.07 -1.02 -5.63
C PRO A 112 -5.08 -0.70 -6.76
N VAL A 113 -4.52 -1.74 -7.37
CA VAL A 113 -3.66 -1.59 -8.55
C VAL A 113 -4.52 -1.55 -9.82
N CYS A 114 -3.98 -0.98 -10.89
CA CYS A 114 -4.70 -0.94 -12.16
C CYS A 114 -4.89 -2.33 -12.77
N PRO A 115 -5.96 -2.54 -13.57
CA PRO A 115 -6.24 -3.84 -14.16
C PRO A 115 -5.08 -4.27 -15.08
N GLN A 116 -4.53 -5.44 -14.80
CA GLN A 116 -3.42 -6.03 -15.55
C GLN A 116 -3.58 -7.55 -15.66
N ARG A 117 -3.25 -8.08 -16.84
CA ARG A 117 -3.18 -9.53 -17.04
C ARG A 117 -1.96 -10.10 -16.32
N LEU A 118 -2.19 -10.79 -15.20
CA LEU A 118 -1.14 -11.46 -14.43
C LEU A 118 -0.82 -12.83 -15.03
N PRO A 119 0.46 -13.26 -15.07
CA PRO A 119 0.82 -14.61 -15.48
C PRO A 119 0.32 -15.62 -14.45
N ASN A 120 -0.24 -16.74 -14.91
CA ASN A 120 -0.58 -17.85 -14.04
C ASN A 120 0.70 -18.62 -13.67
N ILE A 121 1.03 -18.67 -12.38
CA ILE A 121 2.21 -19.38 -11.85
C ILE A 121 1.82 -20.49 -10.87
N SER A 122 0.56 -20.92 -10.87
CA SER A 122 0.07 -22.00 -9.99
C SER A 122 0.87 -23.30 -10.16
N ASN A 123 1.24 -23.63 -11.40
CA ASN A 123 2.15 -24.73 -11.71
C ASN A 123 3.56 -24.17 -11.96
N GLU A 124 4.46 -24.37 -11.01
CA GLU A 124 5.82 -23.84 -11.07
C GLU A 124 6.65 -24.46 -12.20
N THR A 125 6.49 -25.77 -12.44
CA THR A 125 7.20 -26.50 -13.51
C THR A 125 6.85 -25.90 -14.87
N ALA A 126 5.56 -25.74 -15.15
CA ALA A 126 5.08 -25.13 -16.39
C ALA A 126 5.42 -23.63 -16.50
N ALA A 127 5.62 -22.94 -15.37
CA ALA A 127 6.07 -21.55 -15.37
C ALA A 127 7.56 -21.45 -15.70
N LEU A 128 8.40 -22.36 -15.16
CA LEU A 128 9.85 -22.39 -15.40
C LEU A 128 10.21 -22.72 -16.85
N GLU A 129 9.36 -23.45 -17.56
CA GLU A 129 9.48 -23.65 -19.01
C GLU A 129 9.35 -22.33 -19.80
N ARG A 130 8.56 -21.37 -19.28
CA ARG A 130 8.22 -20.12 -19.96
C ARG A 130 8.99 -18.90 -19.44
N MET A 131 9.61 -18.98 -18.27
CA MET A 131 10.32 -17.85 -17.66
C MET A 131 11.49 -18.28 -16.76
N PRO A 132 12.55 -17.46 -16.64
CA PRO A 132 13.68 -17.79 -15.79
C PRO A 132 13.30 -17.80 -14.30
N LYS A 133 13.99 -18.62 -13.51
CA LYS A 133 13.74 -18.80 -12.06
C LYS A 133 13.68 -17.48 -11.28
N GLY A 134 14.61 -16.55 -11.54
CA GLY A 134 14.63 -15.25 -10.87
C GLY A 134 13.37 -14.40 -11.13
N ARG A 135 12.82 -14.48 -12.36
CA ARG A 135 11.55 -13.82 -12.70
C ARG A 135 10.38 -14.48 -11.99
N LEU A 136 10.36 -15.80 -11.92
CA LEU A 136 9.32 -16.53 -11.19
C LEU A 136 9.32 -16.15 -9.71
N GLU A 137 10.49 -16.12 -9.07
CA GLU A 137 10.61 -15.73 -7.66
C GLU A 137 10.20 -14.27 -7.43
N TYR A 138 10.60 -13.36 -8.32
CA TYR A 138 10.14 -11.98 -8.27
C TYR A 138 8.61 -11.86 -8.39
N LEU A 139 8.00 -12.58 -9.32
CA LEU A 139 6.55 -12.61 -9.49
C LEU A 139 5.85 -13.21 -8.26
N LYS A 140 6.36 -14.29 -7.68
CA LYS A 140 5.81 -14.87 -6.44
C LYS A 140 5.73 -13.83 -5.30
N ARG A 141 6.75 -12.99 -5.16
CA ARG A 141 6.77 -11.90 -4.15
C ARG A 141 5.78 -10.78 -4.47
N LEU A 142 5.58 -10.46 -5.75
CA LEU A 142 4.70 -9.37 -6.17
C LEU A 142 3.22 -9.74 -6.25
N LEU A 143 2.89 -10.95 -6.69
CA LEU A 143 1.50 -11.33 -7.00
C LEU A 143 0.52 -11.07 -5.86
N PRO A 144 0.84 -11.31 -4.57
CA PRO A 144 -0.04 -10.95 -3.46
C PRO A 144 -0.42 -9.46 -3.43
N LEU A 145 0.51 -8.58 -3.82
CA LEU A 145 0.30 -7.12 -3.87
C LEU A 145 -0.51 -6.69 -5.10
N LEU A 146 -0.59 -7.52 -6.14
CA LEU A 146 -1.28 -7.23 -7.40
C LEU A 146 -2.68 -7.87 -7.49
N LYS A 147 -3.15 -8.55 -6.43
CA LYS A 147 -4.46 -9.23 -6.42
C LYS A 147 -5.63 -8.25 -6.45
N ASN A 148 -5.54 -7.15 -5.70
CA ASN A 148 -6.61 -6.17 -5.58
C ASN A 148 -6.56 -5.21 -6.77
N GLN A 149 -7.28 -5.52 -7.85
CA GLN A 149 -7.31 -4.71 -9.06
C GLN A 149 -8.65 -4.00 -9.24
N SER A 150 -8.61 -2.74 -9.68
CA SER A 150 -9.79 -1.93 -9.98
C SER A 150 -9.48 -0.92 -11.07
N GLU A 151 -10.48 -0.52 -11.87
CA GLU A 151 -10.35 0.63 -12.79
C GLU A 151 -10.16 1.94 -12.04
N ASP A 152 -10.69 2.05 -10.82
CA ASP A 152 -10.35 3.11 -9.89
C ASP A 152 -9.01 2.77 -9.21
N CYS A 153 -7.89 3.13 -9.86
CA CYS A 153 -6.53 2.83 -9.39
C CYS A 153 -5.58 4.03 -9.36
N LEU A 154 -6.08 5.27 -9.56
CA LEU A 154 -5.25 6.47 -9.66
C LEU A 154 -4.85 7.02 -8.29
N TYR A 155 -4.08 6.21 -7.57
CA TYR A 155 -3.57 6.48 -6.23
C TYR A 155 -2.05 6.49 -6.21
N LEU A 156 -1.48 7.32 -5.35
CA LEU A 156 -0.05 7.35 -5.08
C LEU A 156 0.26 7.10 -3.60
N ASN A 157 1.50 6.69 -3.35
CA ASN A 157 2.03 6.48 -2.02
C ASN A 157 3.20 7.46 -1.81
N ILE A 158 3.17 8.23 -0.73
CA ILE A 158 4.17 9.25 -0.40
C ILE A 158 4.95 8.78 0.81
N PHE A 159 6.28 8.80 0.70
CA PHE A 159 7.19 8.47 1.79
C PHE A 159 8.09 9.68 2.03
N SER A 160 7.91 10.37 3.16
CA SER A 160 8.71 11.53 3.53
C SER A 160 9.52 11.21 4.77
N PRO A 161 10.85 11.41 4.78
CA PRO A 161 11.61 11.35 6.02
C PRO A 161 11.15 12.47 6.96
N THR A 162 11.04 12.16 8.24
CA THR A 162 10.74 13.12 9.30
C THR A 162 12.01 13.31 10.11
N GLN A 163 12.71 14.42 9.89
CA GLN A 163 14.00 14.70 10.52
C GLN A 163 13.91 16.01 11.31
N GLY A 164 13.47 15.91 12.57
CA GLY A 164 13.37 17.05 13.48
C GLY A 164 12.50 18.22 12.97
N ARG A 165 12.55 19.34 13.70
CA ARG A 165 11.69 20.52 13.53
C ARG A 165 12.10 21.44 12.36
N SER A 166 12.81 20.92 11.36
CA SER A 166 13.33 21.72 10.24
C SER A 166 12.36 21.64 9.06
N GLN A 167 11.76 22.77 8.68
CA GLN A 167 10.95 22.91 7.45
C GLN A 167 11.85 22.99 6.20
N ARG A 168 12.77 22.03 6.05
CA ARG A 168 13.60 21.95 4.85
C ARG A 168 12.83 21.25 3.74
N LEU A 169 12.91 21.83 2.54
CA LEU A 169 12.48 21.19 1.31
C LEU A 169 13.46 20.06 1.00
N PHE A 170 12.95 18.84 0.88
CA PHE A 170 13.73 17.69 0.46
C PHE A 170 13.54 17.47 -1.05
N PRO A 171 14.56 16.95 -1.76
CA PRO A 171 14.39 16.48 -3.13
C PRO A 171 13.28 15.42 -3.22
N ALA A 172 12.43 15.51 -4.24
CA ALA A 172 11.39 14.52 -4.50
C ALA A 172 11.87 13.49 -5.53
N LEU A 173 11.76 12.20 -5.19
CA LEU A 173 12.02 11.09 -6.11
C LEU A 173 10.70 10.45 -6.53
N ASN A 174 10.41 10.51 -7.83
CA ASN A 174 9.22 9.89 -8.40
C ASN A 174 9.59 8.53 -8.99
N THR A 175 8.96 7.46 -8.49
CA THR A 175 9.16 6.11 -9.02
C THR A 175 7.93 5.70 -9.81
N LEU A 176 8.14 5.31 -11.07
CA LEU A 176 7.09 4.79 -11.94
C LEU A 176 7.38 3.30 -12.18
N PRO A 177 6.52 2.38 -11.70
CA PRO A 177 6.69 0.97 -12.00
C PRO A 177 6.50 0.74 -13.51
N CYS A 178 7.59 0.37 -14.19
CA CYS A 178 7.56 0.08 -15.61
C CYS A 178 7.11 -1.37 -15.85
N ARG A 179 6.17 -1.57 -16.77
CA ARG A 179 5.91 -2.87 -17.40
C ARG A 179 6.37 -2.80 -18.86
N LYS A 180 6.96 -3.89 -19.37
CA LYS A 180 7.46 -4.03 -20.75
C LYS A 180 6.49 -3.43 -21.78
N GLY A 181 7.03 -2.55 -22.61
CA GLY A 181 6.36 -1.84 -23.72
C GLY A 181 7.11 -0.61 -24.25
N LEU A 182 8.27 -0.24 -23.67
CA LEU A 182 9.05 0.95 -24.06
C LEU A 182 10.09 0.70 -25.17
N ASN A 183 9.87 -0.23 -26.10
CA ASN A 183 10.82 -0.41 -27.20
C ASN A 183 10.63 0.57 -28.37
N ASN A 184 9.50 1.27 -28.51
CA ASN A 184 9.21 2.07 -29.72
C ASN A 184 8.63 3.48 -29.48
N ILE A 185 8.75 4.11 -28.30
CA ILE A 185 8.13 5.45 -28.07
C ILE A 185 9.15 6.59 -27.84
N TRP A 186 10.45 6.30 -27.68
CA TRP A 186 11.47 7.34 -27.48
C TRP A 186 12.65 7.23 -28.45
N ARG A 187 12.40 6.92 -29.73
CA ARG A 187 13.46 6.92 -30.75
C ARG A 187 13.35 8.01 -31.81
N ASP A 188 12.38 8.91 -31.70
CA ASP A 188 12.28 10.10 -32.55
C ASP A 188 12.11 11.35 -31.70
N SER A 189 13.22 11.91 -31.22
CA SER A 189 13.41 13.31 -30.81
C SER A 189 14.90 13.61 -30.76
#